data_AF-A0A3M5GCI3-F1
#
_entry.id   AF-A0A3M5GCI3-F1
#
_cell.length_a   1.000
_cell.length_b   1.000
_cell.length_c   1.000
_cell.angle_alpha   90.00
_cell.angle_beta   90.00
_cell.angle_gamma   90.00
#
_symmetry.space_group_name_H-M   'P 1'
#
loop_
_entity.id
_entity.type
_entity.pdbx_description
1 polymer ?
#
loop_
_entity_poly.entity_id
_entity_poly.type
_entity_poly.pdbx_seq_one_letter_code
_entity_poly.pdbx_strand_id
1 'polypeptide(L)'
;MVESALASSEQAKAEQVRAQAEQALAHRELDRTRLIAPFAGRVVARHAQPRTVLPAGQVVLDIESTAGQEVVAAIPLALAETLKPGDLARASSTADGTSGFHLALEGISPRADDGLVRTAVFRVLRPASRLPSGITLLVQMHPDIGTQPLSVPVQALWMGTGSNSAEVFVYQPG
;
A
#
# COMPACT_ATOMS: atom_id res chain seq x y z
N MET A 1 52.48 14.88 -41.31
CA MET A 1 52.18 13.42 -41.26
C MET A 1 51.73 12.96 -39.87
N VAL A 2 52.29 13.46 -38.75
CA VAL A 2 51.86 13.05 -37.40
C VAL A 2 50.44 13.56 -37.06
N GLU A 3 50.10 14.80 -37.43
CA GLU A 3 48.77 15.39 -37.18
C GLU A 3 47.64 14.65 -37.91
N SER A 4 47.87 14.21 -39.15
CA SER A 4 46.88 13.42 -39.91
C SER A 4 46.64 12.03 -39.30
N ALA A 5 47.68 11.41 -38.72
CA ALA A 5 47.55 10.12 -38.03
C ALA A 5 46.75 10.25 -36.73
N LEU A 6 47.00 11.31 -35.94
CA LEU A 6 46.23 11.61 -34.73
C LEU A 6 44.76 11.88 -35.05
N ALA A 7 44.48 12.72 -36.05
CA ALA A 7 43.12 13.00 -36.51
C ALA A 7 42.38 11.73 -36.95
N SER A 8 43.05 10.84 -37.72
CA SER A 8 42.45 9.57 -38.15
C SER A 8 42.16 8.60 -36.98
N SER A 9 43.03 8.58 -35.96
CA SER A 9 42.85 7.77 -34.76
C SER A 9 41.68 8.27 -33.91
N GLU A 10 41.58 9.58 -33.71
CA GLU A 10 40.45 10.19 -33.01
C GLU A 10 39.13 9.97 -33.74
N GLN A 11 39.13 10.06 -35.08
CA GLN A 11 37.95 9.73 -35.88
C GLN A 11 37.55 8.25 -35.74
N ALA A 12 38.50 7.32 -35.83
CA ALA A 12 38.24 5.90 -35.65
C ALA A 12 37.68 5.58 -34.25
N LYS A 13 38.19 6.25 -33.20
CA LYS A 13 37.63 6.14 -31.84
C LYS A 13 36.20 6.67 -31.77
N ALA A 14 35.92 7.82 -32.37
CA ALA A 14 34.58 8.39 -32.41
C ALA A 14 33.59 7.47 -33.15
N GLU A 15 34.01 6.90 -34.28
CA GLU A 15 33.22 5.92 -35.03
C GLU A 15 32.99 4.64 -34.22
N GLN A 16 34.00 4.14 -33.50
CA GLN A 16 33.86 3.00 -32.61
C GLN A 16 32.84 3.28 -31.50
N VAL A 17 32.91 4.43 -30.84
CA VAL A 17 31.96 4.82 -29.79
C VAL A 17 30.53 4.91 -30.35
N ARG A 18 30.37 5.46 -31.55
CA ARG A 18 29.08 5.52 -32.24
C ARG A 18 28.52 4.13 -32.53
N ALA A 19 29.33 3.25 -33.12
CA ALA A 19 28.93 1.87 -33.41
C ALA A 19 28.56 1.08 -32.15
N GLN A 20 29.31 1.27 -31.05
CA GLN A 20 29.00 0.66 -29.75
C GLN A 20 27.66 1.17 -29.18
N ALA A 21 27.38 2.47 -29.31
CA ALA A 21 26.12 3.05 -28.88
C ALA A 21 24.93 2.53 -29.70
N GLU A 22 25.10 2.40 -31.02
CA GLU A 22 24.11 1.80 -31.93
C GLU A 22 23.84 0.33 -31.56
N GLN A 23 24.89 -0.45 -31.28
CA GLN A 23 24.76 -1.83 -30.80
C GLN A 23 24.01 -1.90 -29.46
N ALA A 24 24.35 -1.06 -28.49
CA ALA A 24 23.69 -1.03 -27.19
C ALA A 24 22.21 -0.62 -27.29
N LEU A 25 21.86 0.24 -28.25
CA LEU A 25 20.48 0.59 -28.53
C LEU A 25 19.72 -0.59 -29.13
N ALA A 26 20.29 -1.26 -30.13
CA ALA A 26 19.68 -2.44 -30.75
C ALA A 26 19.48 -3.59 -29.74
N HIS A 27 20.44 -3.81 -28.84
CA HIS A 27 20.33 -4.83 -27.81
C HIS A 27 19.21 -4.53 -26.81
N ARG A 28 19.09 -3.27 -26.36
CA ARG A 28 17.98 -2.84 -25.51
C ARG A 28 16.62 -3.03 -26.18
N GLU A 29 16.54 -2.84 -27.49
CA GLU A 29 15.29 -3.06 -28.21
C GLU A 29 14.91 -4.55 -28.28
N LEU A 30 15.90 -5.44 -28.44
CA LEU A 30 15.69 -6.88 -28.34
C LEU A 30 15.23 -7.29 -26.94
N ASP A 31 15.84 -6.74 -25.89
CA ASP A 31 15.46 -7.06 -24.51
C ASP A 31 14.00 -6.66 -24.22
N ARG A 32 13.53 -5.53 -24.79
CA ARG A 32 12.12 -5.09 -24.67
C ARG A 32 11.12 -6.02 -25.35
N THR A 33 11.55 -6.91 -26.24
CA THR A 33 10.66 -7.93 -26.83
C THR A 33 10.32 -9.06 -25.86
N ARG A 34 11.09 -9.20 -24.77
CA ARG A 34 10.88 -10.23 -23.75
C ARG A 34 10.21 -9.63 -22.53
N LEU A 35 8.97 -10.06 -22.29
CA LEU A 35 8.25 -9.69 -21.08
C LEU A 35 8.68 -10.61 -19.93
N ILE A 36 9.45 -10.05 -18.99
CA ILE A 36 9.83 -10.71 -17.74
C ILE A 36 9.01 -10.15 -16.59
N ALA A 37 8.59 -11.02 -15.67
CA ALA A 37 7.87 -10.57 -14.48
C ALA A 37 8.82 -9.74 -13.58
N PRO A 38 8.40 -8.55 -13.12
CA PRO A 38 9.24 -7.68 -12.30
C PRO A 38 9.44 -8.21 -10.87
N PHE A 39 8.59 -9.13 -10.42
CA PHE A 39 8.64 -9.77 -9.11
C PHE A 39 8.03 -11.19 -9.15
N ALA A 40 8.29 -11.98 -8.11
CA ALA A 40 7.68 -13.29 -7.92
C ALA A 40 6.19 -13.17 -7.56
N GLY A 41 5.34 -13.88 -8.30
CA GLY A 41 3.90 -13.73 -8.16
C GLY A 41 3.10 -14.76 -8.94
N ARG A 42 1.78 -14.60 -8.89
CA ARG A 42 0.82 -15.44 -9.61
C ARG A 42 0.09 -14.59 -10.65
N VAL A 43 -0.01 -15.10 -11.88
CA VAL A 43 -0.83 -14.46 -12.92
C VAL A 43 -2.30 -14.61 -12.57
N VAL A 44 -3.02 -13.50 -12.47
CA VAL A 44 -4.45 -13.47 -12.12
C VAL A 44 -5.35 -13.09 -13.27
N ALA A 45 -4.84 -12.33 -14.24
CA ALA A 45 -5.53 -12.05 -15.48
C ALA A 45 -4.56 -12.05 -16.65
N ARG A 46 -5.07 -12.43 -17.82
CA ARG A 46 -4.36 -12.34 -19.10
C ARG A 46 -5.23 -11.53 -20.04
N HIS A 47 -4.72 -10.37 -20.43
CA HIS A 47 -5.42 -9.42 -21.30
C HIS A 47 -5.12 -9.64 -22.79
N ALA A 48 -4.00 -10.30 -23.09
CA ALA A 48 -3.61 -10.61 -24.47
C ALA A 48 -3.45 -12.11 -24.73
N GLN A 49 -3.94 -12.55 -25.88
CA GLN A 49 -3.82 -13.95 -26.31
C GLN A 49 -2.47 -14.20 -26.98
N PRO A 50 -1.94 -15.44 -26.88
CA PRO A 50 -0.75 -15.83 -27.64
C PRO A 50 -0.89 -15.51 -29.13
N ARG A 51 0.17 -14.95 -29.73
CA ARG A 51 0.24 -14.54 -31.15
C ARG A 51 -0.61 -13.33 -31.53
N THR A 52 -1.03 -12.51 -30.56
CA THR A 52 -1.66 -11.21 -30.82
C THR A 52 -0.60 -10.12 -30.99
N VAL A 53 -0.79 -9.23 -31.97
CA VAL A 53 0.03 -8.01 -32.12
C VAL A 53 -0.53 -6.92 -31.21
N LEU A 54 0.31 -6.32 -30.38
CA LEU A 54 -0.09 -5.29 -29.43
C LEU A 54 0.73 -4.01 -29.66
N PRO A 55 0.11 -2.83 -29.54
CA PRO A 55 0.87 -1.58 -29.46
C PRO A 55 1.65 -1.49 -28.13
N ALA A 56 2.69 -0.65 -28.12
CA ALA A 56 3.49 -0.42 -26.93
C ALA A 56 2.65 0.15 -25.78
N GLY A 57 3.00 -0.24 -24.54
CA GLY A 57 2.35 0.24 -23.33
C GLY A 57 1.02 -0.43 -22.97
N GLN A 58 0.56 -1.42 -23.75
CA GLN A 58 -0.63 -2.19 -23.39
C GLN A 58 -0.35 -3.17 -22.25
N VAL A 59 -1.33 -3.32 -21.35
CA VAL A 59 -1.28 -4.31 -20.27
C VAL A 59 -1.49 -5.70 -20.86
N VAL A 60 -0.59 -6.64 -20.53
CA VAL A 60 -0.61 -8.02 -21.06
C VAL A 60 -1.09 -9.00 -19.99
N LEU A 61 -0.59 -8.85 -18.76
CA LEU A 61 -0.83 -9.75 -17.64
C LEU A 61 -1.00 -8.93 -16.35
N ASP A 62 -1.91 -9.36 -15.49
CA ASP A 62 -1.96 -8.92 -14.10
C ASP A 62 -1.29 -9.98 -13.22
N ILE A 63 -0.38 -9.55 -12.35
CA ILE A 63 0.41 -10.43 -11.48
C ILE A 63 0.20 -9.98 -10.03
N GLU A 64 -0.24 -10.92 -9.19
CA GLU A 64 -0.30 -10.73 -7.75
C GLU A 64 0.99 -11.20 -7.08
N SER A 65 1.55 -10.36 -6.20
CA SER A 65 2.76 -10.69 -5.44
C SER A 65 2.51 -11.77 -4.38
N THR A 66 3.55 -12.54 -4.07
CA THR A 66 3.56 -13.46 -2.91
C THR A 66 4.16 -12.84 -1.65
N ALA A 67 4.57 -11.57 -1.68
CA ALA A 67 5.35 -10.92 -0.61
C ALA A 67 4.58 -10.70 0.70
N GLY A 68 3.25 -10.77 0.68
CA GLY A 68 2.41 -10.58 1.85
C GLY A 68 1.06 -9.97 1.47
N GLN A 69 0.08 -10.08 2.36
CA GLN A 69 -1.22 -9.44 2.17
C GLN A 69 -1.24 -8.11 2.92
N GLU A 70 -1.78 -7.12 2.25
CA GLU A 70 -1.95 -5.77 2.78
C GLU A 70 -3.42 -5.40 2.76
N VAL A 71 -3.83 -4.62 3.74
CA VAL A 71 -5.13 -3.97 3.79
C VAL A 71 -4.92 -2.48 3.63
N VAL A 72 -5.55 -1.91 2.62
CA VAL A 72 -5.56 -0.48 2.38
C VAL A 72 -6.88 0.09 2.89
N ALA A 73 -6.81 1.09 3.74
CA ALA A 73 -8.00 1.74 4.30
C ALA A 73 -7.90 3.26 4.20
N ALA A 74 -9.01 3.89 3.85
CA ALA A 74 -9.18 5.33 3.96
C ALA A 74 -9.55 5.67 5.41
N ILE A 75 -8.73 6.49 6.08
CA ILE A 75 -8.96 6.92 7.45
C ILE A 75 -9.17 8.44 7.51
N PRO A 76 -10.10 8.95 8.34
CA PRO A 76 -10.28 10.39 8.52
C PRO A 76 -9.00 11.09 9.01
N LEU A 77 -8.78 12.34 8.59
CA LEU A 77 -7.59 13.12 8.95
C LEU A 77 -7.33 13.17 10.46
N ALA A 78 -8.36 13.50 11.24
CA ALA A 78 -8.22 13.61 12.71
C ALA A 78 -7.74 12.32 13.36
N LEU A 79 -8.14 11.17 12.81
CA LEU A 79 -7.73 9.87 13.30
C LEU A 79 -6.30 9.54 12.85
N ALA A 80 -5.95 9.85 11.60
CA ALA A 80 -4.62 9.66 11.04
C ALA A 80 -3.51 10.38 11.84
N GLU A 81 -3.78 11.55 12.42
CA GLU A 81 -2.81 12.29 13.24
C GLU A 81 -2.49 11.62 14.58
N THR A 82 -3.38 10.74 15.06
CA THR A 82 -3.19 10.04 16.35
C THR A 82 -2.48 8.71 16.21
N LEU A 83 -2.45 8.16 14.99
CA LEU A 83 -1.96 6.82 14.72
C LEU A 83 -0.46 6.82 14.42
N LYS A 84 0.20 5.72 14.79
CA LYS A 84 1.62 5.50 14.56
C LYS A 84 1.86 4.14 13.90
N PRO A 85 2.88 4.02 13.04
CA PRO A 85 3.32 2.72 12.56
C PRO A 85 3.54 1.76 13.74
N GLY A 86 2.98 0.56 13.63
CA GLY A 86 2.95 -0.45 14.70
C GLY A 86 1.59 -0.56 15.42
N ASP A 87 0.71 0.44 15.33
CA ASP A 87 -0.61 0.39 15.95
C ASP A 87 -1.43 -0.80 15.45
N LEU A 88 -2.17 -1.41 16.37
CA LEU A 88 -2.96 -2.61 16.08
C LEU A 88 -4.38 -2.25 15.66
N ALA A 89 -4.84 -2.92 14.61
CA ALA A 89 -6.23 -2.86 14.18
C ALA A 89 -6.78 -4.28 14.03
N ARG A 90 -8.11 -4.38 13.95
CA ARG A 90 -8.82 -5.63 13.67
C ARG A 90 -9.63 -5.47 12.39
N ALA A 91 -9.41 -6.36 11.43
CA ALA A 91 -10.21 -6.42 10.22
C ALA A 91 -11.21 -7.56 10.29
N SER A 92 -12.41 -7.36 9.74
CA SER A 92 -13.41 -8.40 9.57
C SER A 92 -14.11 -8.26 8.22
N SER A 93 -14.50 -9.39 7.63
CA SER A 93 -15.32 -9.41 6.41
C SER A 93 -16.78 -9.62 6.80
N THR A 94 -17.64 -8.70 6.37
CA THR A 94 -19.09 -8.84 6.55
C THR A 94 -19.71 -9.80 5.54
N ALA A 95 -19.03 -10.07 4.42
CA ALA A 95 -19.52 -10.93 3.34
C ALA A 95 -19.41 -12.43 3.69
N ASP A 96 -18.30 -12.83 4.31
CA ASP A 96 -17.95 -14.25 4.46
C ASP A 96 -18.00 -14.74 5.92
N GLY A 97 -18.39 -13.87 6.87
CA GLY A 97 -18.41 -14.20 8.30
C GLY A 97 -17.03 -14.51 8.89
N THR A 98 -15.95 -14.12 8.19
CA THR A 98 -14.57 -14.35 8.64
C THR A 98 -14.36 -13.72 10.01
N SER A 99 -14.05 -14.56 11.00
CA SER A 99 -13.69 -14.13 12.35
C SER A 99 -12.54 -13.14 12.27
N GLY A 100 -12.74 -11.95 12.83
CA GLY A 100 -11.84 -10.83 12.56
C GLY A 100 -10.37 -11.11 12.95
N PHE A 101 -9.44 -10.70 12.08
CA PHE A 101 -8.01 -10.93 12.19
C PHE A 101 -7.24 -9.64 12.51
N HIS A 102 -6.03 -9.79 13.03
CA HIS A 102 -5.21 -8.66 13.46
C HIS A 102 -4.38 -8.07 12.30
N LEU A 103 -4.33 -6.75 12.31
CA LEU A 103 -3.57 -5.91 11.42
C LEU A 103 -2.56 -5.10 12.22
N ALA A 104 -1.41 -4.81 11.62
CA ALA A 104 -0.47 -3.82 12.13
C ALA A 104 -0.34 -2.69 11.12
N LEU A 105 -0.49 -1.45 11.57
CA LEU A 105 -0.30 -0.27 10.73
C LEU A 105 1.16 -0.20 10.27
N GLU A 106 1.37 -0.19 8.96
CA GLU A 106 2.71 -0.09 8.38
C GLU A 106 3.07 1.35 8.06
N GLY A 107 2.10 2.11 7.55
CA GLY A 107 2.29 3.52 7.27
C GLY A 107 1.01 4.21 6.85
N ILE A 108 1.05 5.55 6.90
CA ILE A 108 -0.02 6.41 6.45
C ILE A 108 0.56 7.36 5.41
N SER A 109 -0.07 7.43 4.24
CA SER A 109 0.30 8.37 3.19
C SER A 109 0.31 9.80 3.73
N PRO A 110 1.34 10.63 3.42
CA PRO A 110 1.34 12.03 3.78
C PRO A 110 0.32 12.84 2.96
N ARG A 111 -0.17 12.29 1.84
CA ARG A 111 -1.17 12.92 1.00
C ARG A 111 -2.57 12.64 1.55
N ALA A 112 -3.38 13.69 1.64
CA ALA A 112 -4.82 13.56 1.84
C ALA A 112 -5.52 13.40 0.48
N ASP A 113 -6.38 12.40 0.39
CA ASP A 113 -7.26 12.18 -0.74
C ASP A 113 -8.53 13.00 -0.51
N ASP A 114 -8.84 13.86 -1.48
CA ASP A 114 -9.94 14.85 -1.46
C ASP A 114 -9.98 15.76 -0.21
N GLY A 115 -8.86 15.85 0.52
CA GLY A 115 -8.73 16.66 1.74
C GLY A 115 -9.46 16.10 2.97
N LEU A 116 -10.08 14.92 2.88
CA LEU A 116 -10.93 14.36 3.95
C LEU A 116 -10.34 13.11 4.60
N VAL A 117 -9.67 12.28 3.81
CA VAL A 117 -9.12 11.01 4.26
C VAL A 117 -7.65 10.90 3.88
N ARG A 118 -6.91 10.11 4.65
CA ARG A 118 -5.56 9.67 4.30
C ARG A 118 -5.60 8.17 4.09
N THR A 119 -4.80 7.70 3.14
CA THR A 119 -4.67 6.28 2.87
C THR A 119 -3.68 5.65 3.85
N ALA A 120 -4.12 4.65 4.61
CA ALA A 120 -3.31 3.86 5.52
C ALA A 120 -3.13 2.44 4.97
N VAL A 121 -1.92 1.90 5.13
CA VAL A 121 -1.55 0.54 4.71
C VAL A 121 -1.28 -0.29 5.95
N PHE A 122 -1.92 -1.44 6.04
CA PHE A 122 -1.79 -2.36 7.14
C PHE A 122 -1.24 -3.71 6.67
N ARG A 123 -0.28 -4.25 7.41
CA ARG A 123 0.18 -5.62 7.24
C ARG A 123 -0.73 -6.59 7.99
N VAL A 124 -1.07 -7.70 7.34
CA VAL A 124 -1.83 -8.79 7.97
C VAL A 124 -0.91 -9.63 8.86
N LEU A 125 -1.19 -9.73 10.16
CA LEU A 125 -0.32 -10.45 11.11
C LEU A 125 -0.55 -11.97 11.11
N ARG A 126 -1.81 -12.39 11.02
CA ARG A 126 -2.21 -13.80 10.95
C ARG A 126 -3.47 -13.92 10.10
N PRO A 127 -3.37 -14.25 8.81
CA PRO A 127 -4.56 -14.44 7.99
C PRO A 127 -5.32 -15.68 8.50
N ALA A 128 -6.60 -15.51 8.83
CA ALA A 128 -7.45 -16.60 9.30
C ALA A 128 -7.81 -17.60 8.18
N SER A 129 -7.63 -17.20 6.92
CA SER A 129 -7.87 -17.98 5.70
C SER A 129 -7.20 -17.28 4.51
N ARG A 130 -7.21 -17.89 3.32
CA ARG A 130 -6.75 -17.23 2.08
C ARG A 130 -7.72 -16.08 1.74
N LEU A 131 -7.35 -14.86 2.09
CA LEU A 131 -8.11 -13.66 1.80
C LEU A 131 -7.93 -13.29 0.31
N PRO A 132 -8.97 -13.24 -0.53
CA PRO A 132 -8.81 -12.78 -1.90
C PRO A 132 -8.47 -11.28 -1.95
N SER A 133 -7.67 -10.85 -2.93
CA SER A 133 -7.46 -9.43 -3.20
C SER A 133 -8.76 -8.77 -3.67
N GLY A 134 -8.94 -7.49 -3.35
CA GLY A 134 -10.06 -6.69 -3.86
C GLY A 134 -11.38 -6.82 -3.08
N ILE A 135 -11.42 -7.60 -2.00
CA ILE A 135 -12.59 -7.63 -1.11
C ILE A 135 -12.64 -6.38 -0.22
N THR A 136 -13.84 -6.06 0.26
CA THR A 136 -14.04 -4.99 1.25
C THR A 136 -14.00 -5.55 2.67
N LEU A 137 -13.30 -4.84 3.55
CA LEU A 137 -13.16 -5.20 4.95
C LEU A 137 -13.59 -4.03 5.82
N LEU A 138 -14.17 -4.35 6.98
CA LEU A 138 -14.34 -3.40 8.07
C LEU A 138 -13.08 -3.42 8.93
N VAL A 139 -12.37 -2.29 8.99
CA VAL A 139 -11.19 -2.10 9.84
C VAL A 139 -11.59 -1.32 11.09
N GLN A 140 -11.45 -1.97 12.24
CA GLN A 140 -11.68 -1.38 13.55
C GLN A 140 -10.34 -1.13 14.23
N MET A 141 -10.02 0.15 14.43
CA MET A 141 -8.81 0.54 15.14
C MET A 141 -9.10 0.59 16.64
N HIS A 142 -8.17 0.04 17.42
CA HIS A 142 -8.22 0.11 18.87
C HIS A 142 -7.11 1.08 19.27
N PRO A 143 -7.40 2.39 19.43
CA PRO A 143 -6.40 3.29 19.97
C PRO A 143 -5.97 2.76 21.33
N ASP A 144 -4.66 2.72 21.57
CA ASP A 144 -4.13 2.39 22.89
C ASP A 144 -4.45 3.56 23.83
N ILE A 145 -5.65 3.52 24.41
CA ILE A 145 -6.05 4.41 25.49
C ILE A 145 -5.26 3.95 26.71
N GLY A 146 -4.03 4.46 26.81
CA GLY A 146 -3.15 4.22 27.96
C GLY A 146 -3.93 4.55 29.23
N THR A 147 -4.03 3.56 30.12
CA THR A 147 -4.96 3.49 31.27
C THR A 147 -6.41 3.21 30.85
N GLN A 148 -6.93 2.05 31.27
CA GLN A 148 -8.34 1.70 31.10
C GLN A 148 -9.20 2.84 31.66
N PRO A 149 -9.85 3.65 30.79
CA PRO A 149 -10.62 4.78 31.27
C PRO A 149 -11.78 4.24 32.11
N LEU A 150 -12.06 4.89 33.24
CA LEU A 150 -13.22 4.55 34.05
C LEU A 150 -14.46 4.73 33.17
N SER A 151 -15.10 3.61 32.81
CA SER A 151 -16.32 3.62 32.01
C SER A 151 -17.50 3.60 32.95
N VAL A 152 -18.37 4.60 32.81
CA VAL A 152 -19.69 4.62 33.44
C VAL A 152 -20.75 4.50 32.34
N PRO A 153 -21.81 3.71 32.55
CA PRO A 153 -22.90 3.65 31.59
C PRO A 153 -23.52 5.03 31.37
N VAL A 154 -23.92 5.33 30.13
CA VAL A 154 -24.47 6.67 29.80
C VAL A 154 -25.72 7.00 30.62
N GLN A 155 -26.49 5.99 31.01
CA GLN A 155 -27.67 6.15 31.87
C GLN A 155 -27.34 6.53 33.32
N ALA A 156 -26.09 6.38 33.76
CA ALA A 156 -25.62 6.80 35.08
C ALA A 156 -25.08 8.23 35.08
N LEU A 157 -24.90 8.82 33.89
CA LEU A 157 -24.48 10.22 33.73
C LEU A 157 -25.69 11.14 33.86
N TRP A 158 -25.58 12.13 34.73
CA TRP A 158 -26.49 13.25 34.79
C TRP A 158 -25.82 14.46 34.14
N MET A 159 -26.48 15.04 33.13
CA MET A 159 -26.00 16.27 32.49
C MET A 159 -26.45 17.46 33.35
N GLY A 160 -25.51 18.08 34.07
CA GLY A 160 -25.78 19.29 34.84
C GLY A 160 -26.15 20.48 33.97
N THR A 161 -26.54 21.60 34.58
CA THR A 161 -26.93 22.83 33.87
C THR A 161 -25.76 23.59 33.25
N GLY A 162 -24.52 23.16 33.49
CA GLY A 162 -23.30 23.74 32.90
C GLY A 162 -22.95 23.06 31.58
N SER A 163 -22.63 23.85 30.55
CA SER A 163 -22.06 23.30 29.32
C SER A 163 -20.69 22.69 29.64
N ASN A 164 -20.61 21.36 29.54
CA ASN A 164 -19.39 20.53 29.64
C ASN A 164 -19.06 19.89 31.01
N SER A 165 -20.04 19.75 31.91
CA SER A 165 -19.88 18.97 33.16
C SER A 165 -20.88 17.80 33.21
N ALA A 166 -20.38 16.57 33.31
CA ALA A 166 -21.19 15.38 33.56
C ALA A 166 -20.98 14.90 35.01
N GLU A 167 -22.08 14.61 35.71
CA GLU A 167 -22.08 14.20 37.11
C GLU A 167 -22.53 12.73 37.23
N VAL A 168 -22.00 12.03 38.25
CA VAL A 168 -22.42 10.67 38.60
C VAL A 168 -22.62 10.58 40.11
N PHE A 169 -23.65 9.85 40.55
CA PHE A 169 -23.89 9.60 41.96
C PHE A 169 -23.15 8.32 42.39
N VAL A 170 -22.26 8.44 43.38
CA VAL A 170 -21.55 7.32 43.99
C VAL A 170 -22.09 7.09 45.39
N TYR A 171 -22.65 5.91 45.63
CA TYR A 171 -23.07 5.51 46.97
C TYR A 171 -21.85 5.14 47.81
N GLN A 172 -21.68 5.80 48.96
CA GLN A 172 -20.69 5.44 49.96
C GLN A 172 -21.40 4.80 51.15
N PRO A 173 -21.21 3.49 51.40
CA PRO A 173 -21.69 2.88 52.65
C PRO A 173 -20.84 3.41 53.81
N GLY A 174 -21.53 3.89 54.85
CA GLY A 174 -20.93 4.28 56.13
C GLY A 174 -20.74 3.11 57.08
#